data_AF-A0A9Q0I1W6-F1
#
_entry.id   AF-A0A9Q0I1W6-F1
#
_cell.length_a   1.000
_cell.length_b   1.000
_cell.length_c   1.000
_cell.angle_alpha   90.00
_cell.angle_beta   90.00
_cell.angle_gamma   90.00
#
_symmetry.space_group_name_H-M   'P 1'
#
loop_
_entity.id
_entity.type
_entity.pdbx_description
1 polymer ?
#
loop_
_entity_poly.entity_id
_entity_poly.type
_entity_poly.pdbx_seq_one_letter_code
_entity_poly.pdbx_strand_id
1 'polypeptide(L)'
;TESLPASSVFVVLVGDEVVVIGGVAIGDEVVVVGGVAVGDEVVVIVGVAVGDEVVVIVGVAVGDEVVVIVGVAVGDEVVVIVGVAVGDEEVVVGGVAVGDEVVVVGGMAIGDEVVVVGGVAIGDEVVVVGGVAIGDEVVVIGGVAIGDEVVVVGGVAVGDEVVVVGGMAIGDEVVVVGGMAIGDEVVVVGGVAVGDEVVVVGGVAVGDEEVVIVGVAVGDEVVVVGGVAVGDEVVVIVGVAVGDEVVVIVGVAVGDEEVVIVGVAVGDEVVVIVGVAVGDEVVVVGGVAVGDEVVVVGGVAVGDEVVVGGVAVGDEVVVVGAWLGVAVGDEVVVIGGVAVGDEEVVVGGVAVGDEVVVIGGVAVGDEVVVVGGVAVGDEVVVIGGVAVGDEVVVIGGVAVGDEEVVVGGVAVGDEVVVVGGVAVGDEVVVIVGVAVGDEVVVVGGVAVGDEVVVGGVAVGDEVVVGGVAVGDEVVVIGGVAVGDEVVVVGVWL
;
A
#
# COMPACT_ATOMS: atom_id res chain seq x y z
N THR A 1 5.03 97.90 -42.21
CA THR A 1 4.03 98.14 -41.16
C THR A 1 2.80 98.65 -41.89
N GLU A 2 1.79 97.87 -42.17
CA GLU A 2 1.00 97.07 -41.23
C GLU A 2 0.58 95.74 -41.85
N SER A 3 0.57 94.72 -41.01
CA SER A 3 -0.04 93.41 -41.22
C SER A 3 -1.55 93.56 -41.28
N LEU A 4 -2.17 93.25 -42.42
CA LEU A 4 -3.58 92.90 -42.45
C LEU A 4 -3.69 91.42 -42.01
N PRO A 5 -4.52 91.09 -41.01
CA PRO A 5 -4.74 89.70 -40.64
C PRO A 5 -5.51 89.04 -41.78
N ALA A 6 -5.06 87.87 -42.24
CA ALA A 6 -5.89 86.98 -43.04
C ALA A 6 -7.08 86.57 -42.17
N SER A 7 -8.18 87.31 -42.24
CA SER A 7 -9.46 86.87 -41.69
C SER A 7 -9.91 85.69 -42.53
N SER A 8 -9.85 84.50 -41.94
CA SER A 8 -10.38 83.26 -42.46
C SER A 8 -11.81 83.50 -42.94
N VAL A 9 -12.05 83.51 -44.25
CA VAL A 9 -13.42 83.57 -44.78
C VAL A 9 -14.04 82.21 -44.49
N PHE A 10 -14.92 82.16 -43.49
CA PHE A 10 -15.74 80.97 -43.22
C PHE A 10 -16.78 80.87 -44.34
N VAL A 11 -16.57 79.95 -45.28
CA VAL A 11 -17.51 79.70 -46.36
C VAL A 11 -18.51 78.66 -45.87
N VAL A 12 -19.80 79.01 -45.92
CA VAL A 12 -20.92 78.09 -45.67
C VAL A 12 -21.67 77.94 -47.00
N LEU A 13 -21.83 76.70 -47.47
CA LEU A 13 -22.56 76.39 -48.71
C LEU A 13 -23.70 75.41 -48.42
N VAL A 14 -24.87 75.68 -49.03
CA VAL A 14 -26.11 74.92 -48.82
C VAL A 14 -26.74 74.59 -50.17
N GLY A 15 -27.13 73.32 -50.39
CA GLY A 15 -27.86 72.85 -51.58
C GLY A 15 -27.92 71.32 -51.64
N ASP A 16 -28.72 70.73 -52.52
CA ASP A 16 -28.91 69.27 -52.59
C ASP A 16 -27.58 68.53 -52.86
N GLU A 17 -26.77 68.99 -53.83
CA GLU A 17 -25.42 68.47 -54.12
C GLU A 17 -24.35 69.55 -53.84
N VAL A 18 -23.43 69.30 -52.91
CA VAL A 18 -22.40 70.29 -52.51
C VAL A 18 -20.99 69.72 -52.55
N VAL A 19 -20.09 70.35 -53.31
CA VAL A 19 -18.65 70.02 -53.34
C VAL A 19 -17.81 71.24 -52.96
N VAL A 20 -17.00 71.14 -51.90
CA VAL A 20 -16.18 72.25 -51.41
C VAL A 20 -14.78 71.84 -50.94
N ILE A 21 -13.82 72.75 -51.09
CA ILE A 21 -12.44 72.54 -50.65
C ILE A 21 -12.26 72.82 -49.16
N GLY A 22 -13.07 73.72 -48.60
CA GLY A 22 -12.87 74.29 -47.28
C GLY A 22 -14.14 74.92 -46.72
N GLY A 23 -14.43 74.72 -45.44
CA GLY A 23 -15.50 75.43 -44.72
C GLY A 23 -16.59 74.50 -44.20
N VAL A 24 -17.84 74.96 -44.27
CA VAL A 24 -19.04 74.18 -43.87
C VAL A 24 -19.90 73.95 -45.10
N ALA A 25 -20.32 72.70 -45.34
CA ALA A 25 -21.27 72.34 -46.38
C ALA A 25 -22.49 71.61 -45.78
N ILE A 26 -23.68 71.93 -46.31
CA ILE A 26 -24.95 71.33 -45.89
C ILE A 26 -25.75 70.95 -47.15
N GLY A 27 -26.22 69.72 -47.27
CA GLY A 27 -26.92 69.22 -48.45
C GLY A 27 -27.42 67.80 -48.31
N ASP A 28 -28.06 67.23 -49.32
CA ASP A 28 -28.42 65.81 -49.31
C ASP A 28 -27.16 64.98 -49.62
N GLU A 29 -26.44 65.32 -50.70
CA GLU A 29 -25.14 64.75 -51.07
C GLU A 29 -24.01 65.78 -50.88
N VAL A 30 -23.04 65.51 -50.00
CA VAL A 30 -21.99 66.47 -49.64
C VAL A 30 -20.58 65.88 -49.74
N VAL A 31 -19.67 66.55 -50.46
CA VAL A 31 -18.25 66.20 -50.54
C VAL A 31 -17.35 67.37 -50.10
N VAL A 32 -16.53 67.16 -49.07
CA VAL A 32 -15.64 68.20 -48.51
C VAL A 32 -14.19 67.73 -48.40
N VAL A 33 -13.26 68.51 -48.95
CA VAL A 33 -11.81 68.23 -48.78
C VAL A 33 -11.33 68.56 -47.36
N GLY A 34 -11.83 69.64 -46.77
CA GLY A 34 -11.46 70.06 -45.42
C GLY A 34 -12.57 70.84 -44.73
N GLY A 35 -12.99 70.43 -43.53
CA GLY A 35 -13.96 71.21 -42.74
C GLY A 35 -15.10 70.38 -42.17
N VAL A 36 -16.32 70.94 -42.21
CA VAL A 36 -17.52 70.31 -41.64
C VAL A 36 -18.54 70.06 -42.73
N ALA A 37 -19.15 68.88 -42.76
CA ALA A 37 -20.18 68.49 -43.70
C ALA A 37 -21.40 67.93 -42.94
N VAL A 38 -22.61 68.28 -43.39
CA VAL A 38 -23.87 67.75 -42.84
C VAL A 38 -24.80 67.38 -44.01
N GLY A 39 -25.34 66.17 -44.04
CA GLY A 39 -26.24 65.73 -45.12
C GLY A 39 -26.74 64.31 -44.97
N ASP A 40 -27.44 63.77 -45.97
CA ASP A 40 -27.86 62.36 -45.95
C ASP A 40 -26.67 61.47 -46.35
N GLU A 41 -26.02 61.76 -47.48
CA GLU A 41 -24.79 61.11 -47.95
C GLU A 41 -23.59 62.07 -47.87
N VAL A 42 -22.59 61.75 -47.05
CA VAL A 42 -21.48 62.68 -46.75
C VAL A 42 -20.11 62.04 -46.91
N VAL A 43 -19.21 62.69 -47.68
CA VAL A 43 -17.81 62.29 -47.85
C VAL A 43 -16.86 63.43 -47.43
N VAL A 44 -16.00 63.19 -46.44
CA VAL A 44 -15.00 64.16 -45.95
C VAL A 44 -13.59 63.59 -45.97
N ILE A 45 -12.65 64.32 -46.58
CA ILE A 45 -11.22 63.92 -46.56
C ILE A 45 -10.61 64.24 -45.18
N VAL A 46 -10.75 65.47 -44.70
CA VAL A 46 -10.28 65.84 -43.35
C VAL A 46 -11.30 66.70 -42.63
N GLY A 47 -11.81 66.25 -41.49
CA GLY A 47 -12.68 67.07 -40.66
C GLY A 47 -13.83 66.32 -40.00
N VAL A 48 -15.01 66.93 -39.97
CA VAL A 48 -16.19 66.42 -39.26
C VAL A 48 -17.34 66.21 -40.24
N ALA A 49 -18.00 65.08 -40.17
CA ALA A 49 -19.17 64.73 -40.98
C ALA A 49 -20.33 64.27 -40.09
N VAL A 50 -21.55 64.68 -40.44
CA VAL A 50 -22.79 64.24 -39.79
C VAL A 50 -23.81 63.88 -40.88
N GLY A 51 -24.42 62.70 -40.83
CA GLY A 51 -25.41 62.29 -41.82
C GLY A 51 -25.97 60.89 -41.64
N ASP A 52 -26.76 60.40 -42.58
CA ASP A 52 -27.28 59.02 -42.52
C ASP A 52 -26.15 58.05 -42.96
N GLU A 53 -25.56 58.28 -44.16
CA GLU A 53 -24.41 57.56 -44.70
C GLU A 53 -23.16 58.46 -44.72
N VAL A 54 -22.12 58.10 -43.97
CA VAL A 54 -20.96 58.98 -43.75
C VAL A 54 -19.62 58.27 -44.01
N VAL A 55 -18.77 58.86 -44.84
CA VAL A 55 -17.38 58.40 -45.10
C VAL A 55 -16.36 59.50 -44.75
N VAL A 56 -15.45 59.23 -43.82
CA VAL A 56 -14.37 60.15 -43.42
C VAL A 56 -12.99 59.50 -43.53
N ILE A 57 -12.05 60.14 -44.23
CA ILE A 57 -10.67 59.64 -44.29
C ILE A 57 -9.94 59.96 -42.97
N VAL A 58 -9.95 61.20 -42.51
CA VAL A 58 -9.36 61.58 -41.22
C VAL A 58 -10.28 62.52 -40.46
N GLY A 59 -10.76 62.09 -39.29
CA GLY A 59 -11.51 62.97 -38.40
C GLY A 59 -12.67 62.29 -37.67
N VAL A 60 -13.81 62.96 -37.60
CA VAL A 60 -14.96 62.54 -36.80
C VAL A 60 -16.19 62.37 -37.68
N ALA A 61 -16.91 61.27 -37.52
CA ALA A 61 -18.15 60.99 -38.23
C ALA A 61 -19.25 60.61 -37.24
N VAL A 62 -20.48 61.07 -37.50
CA VAL A 62 -21.68 60.71 -36.74
C VAL A 62 -22.80 60.40 -37.73
N GLY A 63 -23.45 59.25 -37.61
CA GLY A 63 -24.53 58.87 -38.53
C GLY A 63 -25.17 57.53 -38.25
N ASP A 64 -26.00 57.02 -39.16
CA ASP A 64 -26.56 55.67 -39.04
C ASP A 64 -25.53 54.66 -39.57
N GLU A 65 -25.03 54.85 -40.79
CA GLU A 65 -23.96 54.06 -41.41
C GLU A 65 -22.67 54.89 -41.53
N VAL A 66 -21.60 54.48 -40.84
CA VAL A 66 -20.39 55.30 -40.71
C VAL A 66 -19.10 54.53 -41.04
N VAL A 67 -18.29 55.08 -41.95
CA VAL A 67 -16.96 54.55 -42.30
C VAL A 67 -15.87 55.59 -42.04
N VAL A 68 -14.91 55.28 -41.15
CA VAL A 68 -13.76 56.15 -40.84
C VAL A 68 -12.43 55.43 -41.02
N ILE A 69 -11.51 56.01 -41.80
CA ILE A 69 -10.15 55.42 -41.95
C ILE A 69 -9.30 55.72 -40.72
N VAL A 70 -9.22 56.98 -40.28
CA VAL A 70 -8.52 57.36 -39.04
C VAL A 70 -9.36 58.34 -38.23
N GLY A 71 -9.77 57.96 -37.02
CA GLY A 71 -10.42 58.88 -36.10
C GLY A 71 -11.55 58.27 -35.29
N VAL A 72 -12.67 58.98 -35.19
CA VAL A 72 -13.79 58.62 -34.31
C VAL A 72 -15.07 58.51 -35.13
N ALA A 73 -15.82 57.43 -34.93
CA ALA A 73 -17.13 57.19 -35.52
C ALA A 73 -18.16 56.93 -34.42
N VAL A 74 -19.38 57.46 -34.60
CA VAL A 74 -20.53 57.19 -33.74
C VAL A 74 -21.74 56.90 -34.63
N GLY A 75 -22.42 55.76 -34.46
CA GLY A 75 -23.58 55.41 -35.28
C GLY A 75 -24.15 54.03 -35.01
N ASP A 76 -25.19 53.64 -35.73
CA ASP A 76 -25.80 52.31 -35.56
C ASP A 76 -24.88 51.23 -36.17
N GLU A 77 -24.41 51.43 -37.41
CA GLU A 77 -23.44 50.56 -38.10
C GLU A 77 -22.12 51.31 -38.33
N VAL A 78 -21.03 50.84 -37.71
CA VAL A 78 -19.76 51.58 -37.68
C VAL A 78 -18.58 50.73 -38.15
N VAL A 79 -17.80 51.25 -39.11
CA VAL A 79 -16.52 50.67 -39.55
C VAL A 79 -15.38 51.67 -39.34
N VAL A 80 -14.40 51.32 -38.50
CA VAL A 80 -13.20 52.15 -38.26
C VAL A 80 -11.94 51.36 -38.58
N ILE A 81 -11.05 51.90 -39.43
CA ILE A 81 -9.74 51.27 -39.60
C ILE A 81 -8.90 51.56 -38.36
N VAL A 82 -8.50 52.80 -38.08
CA VAL A 82 -7.75 53.13 -36.86
C VAL A 82 -8.47 54.17 -36.01
N GLY A 83 -8.82 53.83 -34.78
CA GLY A 83 -9.36 54.81 -33.84
C GLY A 83 -10.46 54.27 -32.92
N VAL A 84 -11.58 54.97 -32.84
CA VAL A 84 -12.66 54.67 -31.88
C VAL A 84 -14.01 54.57 -32.60
N ALA A 85 -14.74 53.49 -32.35
CA ALA A 85 -16.14 53.30 -32.72
C ALA A 85 -17.03 53.31 -31.47
N VAL A 86 -18.26 53.84 -31.60
CA VAL A 86 -19.33 53.74 -30.60
C VAL A 86 -20.66 53.55 -31.33
N GLY A 87 -21.42 52.51 -31.05
CA GLY A 87 -22.58 52.15 -31.85
C GLY A 87 -23.30 50.88 -31.42
N ASP A 88 -24.18 50.36 -32.27
CA ASP A 88 -24.87 49.08 -32.03
C ASP A 88 -24.04 47.94 -32.65
N GLU A 89 -23.70 48.04 -33.95
CA GLU A 89 -22.90 47.07 -34.71
C GLU A 89 -21.58 47.67 -35.20
N GLU A 90 -20.44 47.06 -34.85
CA GLU A 90 -19.14 47.70 -35.02
C GLU A 90 -18.02 46.79 -35.54
N VAL A 91 -17.20 47.31 -36.45
CA VAL A 91 -15.98 46.66 -36.94
C VAL A 91 -14.78 47.60 -36.85
N VAL A 92 -13.77 47.26 -36.03
CA VAL A 92 -12.57 48.09 -35.84
C VAL A 92 -11.25 47.34 -36.10
N VAL A 93 -10.32 47.95 -36.85
CA VAL A 93 -9.00 47.36 -37.19
C VAL A 93 -7.84 48.11 -36.52
N GLY A 94 -7.79 48.07 -35.20
CA GLY A 94 -6.75 48.72 -34.41
C GLY A 94 -7.29 49.96 -33.72
N GLY A 95 -7.78 49.76 -32.49
CA GLY A 95 -8.54 50.79 -31.83
C GLY A 95 -9.37 50.30 -30.65
N VAL A 96 -10.42 51.05 -30.36
CA VAL A 96 -11.41 50.74 -29.33
C VAL A 96 -12.80 50.76 -29.96
N ALA A 97 -13.65 49.81 -29.59
CA ALA A 97 -15.05 49.74 -30.01
C ALA A 97 -15.94 49.54 -28.77
N VAL A 98 -17.11 50.17 -28.75
CA VAL A 98 -18.05 50.15 -27.61
C VAL A 98 -19.48 50.13 -28.14
N GLY A 99 -20.12 48.97 -28.10
CA GLY A 99 -21.44 48.76 -28.67
C GLY A 99 -22.08 47.44 -28.27
N ASP A 100 -23.21 47.07 -28.85
CA ASP A 100 -23.90 45.83 -28.49
C ASP A 100 -23.20 44.63 -29.17
N GLU A 101 -22.97 44.69 -30.49
CA GLU A 101 -22.27 43.68 -31.29
C GLU A 101 -20.94 44.22 -31.85
N VAL A 102 -19.82 43.68 -31.37
CA VAL A 102 -18.50 44.32 -31.58
C VAL A 102 -17.46 43.36 -32.13
N VAL A 103 -16.84 43.71 -33.27
CA VAL A 103 -15.71 42.97 -33.85
C VAL A 103 -14.44 43.82 -33.93
N VAL A 104 -13.36 43.39 -33.26
CA VAL A 104 -12.08 44.12 -33.25
C VAL A 104 -10.89 43.26 -33.65
N VAL A 105 -10.02 43.80 -34.51
CA VAL A 105 -8.69 43.24 -34.80
C VAL A 105 -7.61 44.15 -34.24
N GLY A 106 -6.85 43.69 -33.25
CA GLY A 106 -5.70 44.42 -32.72
C GLY A 106 -6.04 45.59 -31.80
N GLY A 107 -6.91 45.40 -30.81
CA GLY A 107 -7.45 46.51 -30.00
C GLY A 107 -8.22 46.10 -28.74
N MET A 108 -9.20 46.92 -28.37
CA MET A 108 -10.11 46.67 -27.25
C MET A 108 -11.57 46.74 -27.71
N ALA A 109 -12.42 45.86 -27.22
CA ALA A 109 -13.85 45.86 -27.46
C ALA A 109 -14.62 45.77 -26.13
N ILE A 110 -15.73 46.48 -26.03
CA ILE A 110 -16.64 46.45 -24.88
C ILE A 110 -18.07 46.34 -25.44
N GLY A 111 -18.85 45.35 -25.03
CA GLY A 111 -20.21 45.18 -25.54
C GLY A 111 -20.96 44.00 -24.95
N ASP A 112 -22.13 43.68 -25.47
CA ASP A 112 -22.89 42.49 -25.04
C ASP A 112 -22.31 41.25 -25.74
N GLU A 113 -22.18 41.29 -27.07
CA GLU A 113 -21.55 40.25 -27.90
C GLU A 113 -20.24 40.75 -28.51
N VAL A 114 -19.10 40.14 -28.14
CA VAL A 114 -17.79 40.67 -28.49
C VAL A 114 -16.86 39.62 -29.13
N VAL A 115 -16.30 39.95 -30.30
CA VAL A 115 -15.29 39.13 -30.99
C VAL A 115 -13.99 39.92 -31.17
N VAL A 116 -12.88 39.42 -30.60
CA VAL A 116 -11.56 40.08 -30.74
C VAL A 116 -10.47 39.14 -31.25
N VAL A 117 -9.70 39.60 -32.24
CA VAL A 117 -8.47 38.96 -32.69
C VAL A 117 -7.27 39.80 -32.28
N GLY A 118 -6.52 39.36 -31.28
CA GLY A 118 -5.42 40.14 -30.71
C GLY A 118 -5.94 41.32 -29.91
N GLY A 119 -6.01 41.20 -28.57
CA GLY A 119 -6.47 42.33 -27.76
C GLY A 119 -7.15 41.99 -26.45
N VAL A 120 -8.08 42.85 -26.06
CA VAL A 120 -8.93 42.71 -24.86
C VAL A 120 -10.40 42.82 -25.25
N ALA A 121 -11.22 41.91 -24.75
CA ALA A 121 -12.67 41.95 -24.90
C ALA A 121 -13.35 41.92 -23.53
N ILE A 122 -14.39 42.73 -23.35
CA ILE A 122 -15.22 42.77 -22.14
C ILE A 122 -16.68 42.75 -22.57
N GLY A 123 -17.48 41.80 -22.07
CA GLY A 123 -18.89 41.72 -22.43
C GLY A 123 -19.63 40.56 -21.77
N ASP A 124 -20.87 40.31 -22.14
CA ASP A 124 -21.63 39.18 -21.62
C ASP A 124 -21.19 37.88 -22.34
N GLU A 125 -21.21 37.89 -23.68
CA GLU A 125 -20.72 36.82 -24.54
C GLU A 125 -19.44 37.23 -25.27
N VAL A 126 -18.33 36.54 -24.99
CA VAL A 126 -17.00 36.99 -25.47
C VAL A 126 -16.20 35.88 -26.15
N VAL A 127 -15.73 36.15 -27.37
CA VAL A 127 -14.82 35.28 -28.13
C VAL A 127 -13.50 35.99 -28.44
N VAL A 128 -12.37 35.44 -27.98
CA VAL A 128 -11.04 36.02 -28.23
C VAL A 128 -10.05 35.01 -28.83
N VAL A 129 -9.34 35.43 -29.87
CA VAL A 129 -8.18 34.71 -30.40
C VAL A 129 -6.92 35.52 -30.11
N GLY A 130 -6.08 35.05 -29.19
CA GLY A 130 -4.91 35.79 -28.73
C GLY A 130 -5.30 37.00 -27.90
N GLY A 131 -5.26 36.91 -26.56
CA GLY A 131 -5.58 38.08 -25.74
C GLY A 131 -6.17 37.78 -24.37
N VAL A 132 -7.01 38.72 -23.90
CA VAL A 132 -7.75 38.63 -22.64
C VAL A 132 -9.24 38.81 -22.92
N ALA A 133 -10.07 37.97 -22.32
CA ALA A 133 -11.52 38.07 -22.35
C ALA A 133 -12.08 38.11 -20.93
N ILE A 134 -13.08 38.95 -20.68
CA ILE A 134 -13.78 39.07 -19.41
C ILE A 134 -15.28 39.12 -19.70
N GLY A 135 -16.08 38.22 -19.13
CA GLY A 135 -17.52 38.20 -19.37
C GLY A 135 -18.25 37.11 -18.60
N ASP A 136 -19.53 36.89 -18.89
CA ASP A 136 -20.30 35.81 -18.26
C ASP A 136 -19.99 34.48 -18.99
N GLU A 137 -20.12 34.48 -20.33
CA GLU A 137 -19.77 33.36 -21.20
C GLU A 137 -18.53 33.69 -22.05
N VAL A 138 -17.44 32.95 -21.86
CA VAL A 138 -16.14 33.31 -22.44
C VAL A 138 -15.46 32.16 -23.18
N VAL A 139 -15.08 32.38 -24.44
CA VAL A 139 -14.29 31.45 -25.26
C VAL A 139 -12.97 32.07 -25.70
N VAL A 140 -11.84 31.47 -25.32
CA VAL A 140 -10.50 31.98 -25.70
C VAL A 140 -9.60 30.94 -26.34
N ILE A 141 -8.98 31.30 -27.46
CA ILE A 141 -7.89 30.53 -28.08
C ILE A 141 -6.57 31.26 -27.85
N GLY A 142 -5.74 30.71 -26.96
CA GLY A 142 -4.44 31.29 -26.57
C GLY A 142 -4.61 32.62 -25.85
N GLY A 143 -4.59 32.62 -24.51
CA GLY A 143 -4.83 33.85 -23.76
C GLY A 143 -5.27 33.62 -22.33
N VAL A 144 -5.99 34.59 -21.79
CA VAL A 144 -6.62 34.54 -20.47
C VAL A 144 -8.12 34.79 -20.62
N ALA A 145 -8.93 34.00 -19.93
CA ALA A 145 -10.37 34.16 -19.84
C ALA A 145 -10.80 34.24 -18.37
N ILE A 146 -11.72 35.16 -18.06
CA ILE A 146 -12.31 35.32 -16.73
C ILE A 146 -13.82 35.44 -16.91
N GLY A 147 -14.62 34.60 -16.26
CA GLY A 147 -16.07 34.65 -16.36
C GLY A 147 -16.78 33.59 -15.53
N ASP A 148 -18.09 33.46 -15.67
CA ASP A 148 -18.84 32.43 -14.96
C ASP A 148 -18.67 31.08 -15.69
N GLU A 149 -18.91 31.06 -17.00
CA GLU A 149 -18.70 29.90 -17.89
C GLU A 149 -17.53 30.16 -18.84
N VAL A 150 -16.45 29.37 -18.73
CA VAL A 150 -15.19 29.65 -19.43
C VAL A 150 -14.63 28.45 -20.18
N VAL A 151 -14.36 28.63 -21.48
CA VAL A 151 -13.71 27.64 -22.34
C VAL A 151 -12.40 28.18 -22.93
N VAL A 152 -11.27 27.52 -22.65
CA VAL A 152 -9.95 27.96 -23.13
C VAL A 152 -9.13 26.86 -23.80
N VAL A 153 -8.47 27.20 -24.91
CA VAL A 153 -7.45 26.36 -25.54
C VAL A 153 -6.07 27.00 -25.39
N GLY A 154 -5.18 26.34 -24.64
CA GLY A 154 -3.76 26.69 -24.50
C GLY A 154 -3.43 27.88 -23.60
N GLY A 155 -4.39 28.34 -22.78
CA GLY A 155 -4.29 29.56 -21.98
C GLY A 155 -4.60 29.35 -20.49
N VAL A 156 -5.08 30.41 -19.83
CA VAL A 156 -5.53 30.39 -18.42
C VAL A 156 -7.01 30.74 -18.38
N ALA A 157 -7.76 30.03 -17.55
CA ALA A 157 -9.18 30.29 -17.31
C ALA A 157 -9.44 30.43 -15.80
N VAL A 158 -10.30 31.37 -15.43
CA VAL A 158 -10.82 31.56 -14.07
C VAL A 158 -12.33 31.75 -14.14
N GLY A 159 -13.09 30.96 -13.40
CA GLY A 159 -14.56 31.08 -13.39
C GLY A 159 -15.25 30.11 -12.46
N ASP A 160 -16.57 30.00 -12.53
CA ASP A 160 -17.32 29.03 -11.74
C ASP A 160 -17.26 27.66 -12.44
N GLU A 161 -17.62 27.62 -13.74
CA GLU A 161 -17.53 26.44 -14.60
C GLU A 161 -16.42 26.64 -15.65
N VAL A 162 -15.39 25.79 -15.62
CA VAL A 162 -14.19 26.01 -16.43
C VAL A 162 -13.75 24.76 -17.20
N VAL A 163 -13.59 24.90 -18.52
CA VAL A 163 -13.06 23.87 -19.41
C VAL A 163 -11.78 24.34 -20.11
N VAL A 164 -10.65 23.64 -19.90
CA VAL A 164 -9.36 24.01 -20.50
C VAL A 164 -8.68 22.85 -21.21
N VAL A 165 -8.08 23.12 -22.37
CA VAL A 165 -7.18 22.19 -23.06
C VAL A 165 -5.75 22.73 -23.07
N GLY A 166 -4.82 22.07 -22.38
CA GLY A 166 -3.38 22.34 -22.41
C GLY A 166 -2.90 23.49 -21.53
N GLY A 167 -3.74 23.99 -20.63
CA GLY A 167 -3.54 25.24 -19.89
C GLY A 167 -3.73 25.11 -18.38
N MET A 168 -4.09 26.22 -17.73
CA MET A 168 -4.44 26.26 -16.30
C MET A 168 -5.90 26.68 -16.13
N ALA A 169 -6.59 26.05 -15.20
CA ALA A 169 -7.97 26.36 -14.84
C ALA A 169 -8.10 26.54 -13.32
N ILE A 170 -8.90 27.52 -12.90
CA ILE A 170 -9.29 27.75 -11.51
C ILE A 170 -10.79 28.00 -11.48
N GLY A 171 -11.54 27.26 -10.68
CA GLY A 171 -12.98 27.46 -10.53
C GLY A 171 -13.65 26.51 -9.55
N ASP A 172 -14.97 26.51 -9.46
CA ASP A 172 -15.68 25.58 -8.59
C ASP A 172 -15.77 24.20 -9.27
N GLU A 173 -16.23 24.17 -10.53
CA GLU A 173 -16.28 22.98 -11.39
C GLU A 173 -15.25 23.09 -12.53
N VAL A 174 -14.26 22.20 -12.55
CA VAL A 174 -13.11 22.34 -13.47
C VAL A 174 -12.81 21.06 -14.25
N VAL A 175 -12.77 21.18 -15.59
CA VAL A 175 -12.36 20.11 -16.49
C VAL A 175 -11.12 20.52 -17.29
N VAL A 176 -10.01 19.77 -17.14
CA VAL A 176 -8.77 20.06 -17.87
C VAL A 176 -8.25 18.84 -18.62
N VAL A 177 -7.89 19.05 -19.89
CA VAL A 177 -7.13 18.08 -20.69
C VAL A 177 -5.72 18.59 -20.89
N GLY A 178 -4.77 18.06 -20.13
CA GLY A 178 -3.40 18.54 -20.10
C GLY A 178 -3.27 19.82 -19.29
N GLY A 179 -2.48 19.81 -18.22
CA GLY A 179 -2.10 21.03 -17.48
C GLY A 179 -2.38 20.97 -15.99
N MET A 180 -2.96 22.04 -15.44
CA MET A 180 -3.25 22.18 -14.00
C MET A 180 -4.68 22.66 -13.78
N ALA A 181 -5.37 22.05 -12.82
CA ALA A 181 -6.71 22.43 -12.39
C ALA A 181 -6.75 22.63 -10.87
N ILE A 182 -7.48 23.66 -10.42
CA ILE A 182 -7.73 23.94 -9.00
C ILE A 182 -9.22 24.25 -8.85
N GLY A 183 -9.92 23.56 -7.96
CA GLY A 183 -11.35 23.81 -7.72
C GLY A 183 -11.96 22.93 -6.65
N ASP A 184 -13.27 22.98 -6.48
CA ASP A 184 -13.97 22.10 -5.53
C ASP A 184 -14.19 20.72 -6.19
N GLU A 185 -14.76 20.69 -7.40
CA GLU A 185 -14.92 19.49 -8.23
C GLU A 185 -13.99 19.55 -9.44
N VAL A 186 -13.03 18.61 -9.53
CA VAL A 186 -11.96 18.68 -10.53
C VAL A 186 -11.80 17.39 -11.32
N VAL A 187 -11.86 17.48 -12.65
CA VAL A 187 -11.57 16.38 -13.58
C VAL A 187 -10.38 16.71 -14.47
N VAL A 188 -9.30 15.93 -14.38
CA VAL A 188 -8.09 16.13 -15.19
C VAL A 188 -7.71 14.89 -16.00
N VAL A 189 -7.45 15.08 -17.29
CA VAL A 189 -6.82 14.07 -18.15
C VAL A 189 -5.39 14.52 -18.45
N GLY A 190 -4.41 13.92 -17.77
CA GLY A 190 -3.01 14.32 -17.88
C GLY A 190 -2.73 15.64 -17.15
N GLY A 191 -2.01 15.60 -16.03
CA GLY A 191 -1.60 16.84 -15.34
C GLY A 191 -1.61 16.77 -13.82
N VAL A 192 -1.98 17.89 -13.21
CA VAL A 192 -2.13 18.05 -11.76
C VAL A 192 -3.53 18.60 -11.47
N ALA A 193 -4.22 17.99 -10.51
CA ALA A 193 -5.50 18.45 -9.99
C ALA A 193 -5.37 18.73 -8.49
N VAL A 194 -6.02 19.80 -8.02
CA VAL A 194 -6.15 20.11 -6.59
C VAL A 194 -7.59 20.48 -6.30
N GLY A 195 -8.24 19.83 -5.34
CA GLY A 195 -9.64 20.13 -5.00
C GLY A 195 -10.23 19.23 -3.94
N ASP A 196 -11.49 19.44 -3.58
CA ASP A 196 -12.16 18.61 -2.57
C ASP A 196 -12.51 17.24 -3.18
N GLU A 197 -13.15 17.22 -4.35
CA GLU A 197 -13.46 16.00 -5.12
C GLU A 197 -12.64 15.97 -6.42
N VAL A 198 -11.73 15.00 -6.55
CA VAL A 198 -10.74 14.98 -7.64
C VAL A 198 -10.73 13.68 -8.42
N VAL A 199 -10.88 13.76 -9.75
CA VAL A 199 -10.73 12.63 -10.67
C VAL A 199 -9.59 12.88 -11.66
N VAL A 200 -8.56 12.03 -11.63
CA VAL A 200 -7.39 12.16 -12.52
C VAL A 200 -7.16 10.91 -13.37
N VAL A 201 -7.12 11.10 -14.70
CA VAL A 201 -6.65 10.11 -15.66
C VAL A 201 -5.21 10.42 -16.05
N GLY A 202 -4.25 9.89 -15.28
CA GLY A 202 -2.83 10.12 -15.53
C GLY A 202 -2.34 11.42 -14.91
N GLY A 203 -1.58 11.38 -13.82
CA GLY A 203 -1.05 12.61 -13.22
C GLY A 203 -0.89 12.59 -11.72
N VAL A 204 -1.20 13.72 -11.09
CA VAL A 204 -1.19 13.91 -9.63
C VAL A 204 -2.54 14.51 -9.21
N ALA A 205 -3.14 13.95 -8.16
CA ALA A 205 -4.27 14.53 -7.43
C ALA A 205 -3.80 14.95 -6.02
N VAL A 206 -4.38 16.04 -5.50
CA VAL A 206 -4.31 16.42 -4.09
C VAL A 206 -5.69 16.92 -3.67
N GLY A 207 -6.28 16.36 -2.61
CA GLY A 207 -7.66 16.67 -2.24
C GLY A 207 -8.18 15.94 -1.02
N ASP A 208 -9.49 15.96 -0.82
CA ASP A 208 -10.14 15.21 0.27
C ASP A 208 -10.57 13.83 -0.25
N GLU A 209 -11.38 13.79 -1.32
CA GLU A 209 -11.84 12.57 -2.00
C GLU A 209 -11.24 12.43 -3.40
N GLU A 210 -10.50 11.35 -3.65
CA GLU A 210 -9.69 11.22 -4.86
C GLU A 210 -9.84 9.89 -5.60
N VAL A 211 -9.96 9.96 -6.93
CA VAL A 211 -9.88 8.80 -7.82
C VAL A 211 -8.82 9.02 -8.90
N VAL A 212 -7.73 8.25 -8.84
CA VAL A 212 -6.62 8.33 -9.80
C VAL A 212 -6.43 7.02 -10.56
N ILE A 213 -6.55 7.06 -11.89
CA ILE A 213 -6.36 5.85 -12.72
C ILE A 213 -4.88 5.47 -12.81
N VAL A 214 -4.00 6.43 -13.05
CA VAL A 214 -2.56 6.22 -13.07
C VAL A 214 -1.87 7.44 -12.49
N GLY A 215 -1.03 7.29 -11.47
CA GLY A 215 -0.28 8.41 -10.94
C GLY A 215 -0.08 8.43 -9.44
N VAL A 216 -0.14 9.63 -8.88
CA VAL A 216 0.01 9.87 -7.44
C VAL A 216 -1.23 10.58 -6.92
N ALA A 217 -1.68 10.20 -5.74
CA ALA A 217 -2.86 10.75 -5.07
C ALA A 217 -2.51 11.01 -3.60
N VAL A 218 -2.94 12.14 -3.05
CA VAL A 218 -2.70 12.56 -1.66
C VAL A 218 -3.95 13.23 -1.11
N GLY A 219 -4.68 12.55 -0.23
CA GLY A 219 -5.93 13.06 0.34
C GLY A 219 -6.44 12.24 1.50
N ASP A 220 -7.65 12.50 1.98
CA ASP A 220 -8.22 11.77 3.11
C ASP A 220 -8.75 10.39 2.64
N GLU A 221 -9.61 10.37 1.62
CA GLU A 221 -10.16 9.16 1.00
C GLU A 221 -9.61 8.99 -0.43
N VAL A 222 -8.75 7.98 -0.65
CA VAL A 222 -7.96 7.87 -1.88
C VAL A 222 -8.11 6.51 -2.55
N VAL A 223 -8.53 6.53 -3.83
CA VAL A 223 -8.60 5.33 -4.68
C VAL A 223 -7.66 5.44 -5.87
N VAL A 224 -6.65 4.56 -5.95
CA VAL A 224 -5.69 4.52 -7.05
C VAL A 224 -5.67 3.17 -7.77
N VAL A 225 -5.91 3.19 -9.09
CA VAL A 225 -5.82 1.96 -9.91
C VAL A 225 -4.35 1.56 -10.15
N GLY A 226 -3.46 2.53 -10.36
CA GLY A 226 -2.04 2.27 -10.60
C GLY A 226 -1.13 3.40 -10.15
N GLY A 227 -0.30 3.18 -9.13
CA GLY A 227 0.71 4.16 -8.73
C GLY A 227 0.91 4.29 -7.23
N VAL A 228 0.83 5.50 -6.69
CA VAL A 228 1.07 5.78 -5.28
C VAL A 228 -0.11 6.54 -4.68
N ALA A 229 -0.56 6.13 -3.51
CA ALA A 229 -1.61 6.79 -2.75
C ALA A 229 -1.12 7.06 -1.33
N VAL A 230 -1.46 8.23 -0.79
CA VAL A 230 -1.19 8.61 0.60
C VAL A 230 -2.46 9.23 1.18
N GLY A 231 -2.95 8.74 2.31
CA GLY A 231 -4.16 9.27 2.92
C GLY A 231 -4.58 8.60 4.21
N ASP A 232 -5.76 8.91 4.72
CA ASP A 232 -6.30 8.25 5.91
C ASP A 232 -6.91 6.90 5.49
N GLU A 233 -7.83 6.90 4.53
CA GLU A 233 -8.44 5.71 3.94
C GLU A 233 -7.94 5.50 2.49
N VAL A 234 -7.19 4.43 2.24
CA VAL A 234 -6.48 4.24 0.96
C VAL A 234 -6.76 2.88 0.33
N VAL A 235 -7.21 2.91 -0.93
CA VAL A 235 -7.39 1.70 -1.76
C VAL A 235 -6.51 1.75 -3.01
N VAL A 236 -5.58 0.80 -3.13
CA VAL A 236 -4.69 0.68 -4.30
C VAL A 236 -4.81 -0.67 -4.99
N ILE A 237 -5.11 -0.66 -6.29
CA ILE A 237 -5.17 -1.90 -7.07
C ILE A 237 -3.74 -2.40 -7.38
N VAL A 238 -2.88 -1.53 -7.91
CA VAL A 238 -1.46 -1.87 -8.16
C VAL A 238 -0.56 -0.70 -7.74
N GLY A 239 0.32 -0.93 -6.77
CA GLY A 239 1.33 0.07 -6.42
C GLY A 239 1.63 0.17 -4.93
N VAL A 240 1.71 1.40 -4.43
CA VAL A 240 2.07 1.68 -3.03
C VAL A 240 0.98 2.51 -2.38
N ALA A 241 0.57 2.11 -1.19
CA ALA A 241 -0.37 2.84 -0.35
C ALA A 241 0.32 3.19 0.99
N VAL A 242 0.06 4.38 1.50
CA VAL A 242 0.46 4.80 2.84
C VAL A 242 -0.73 5.45 3.53
N GLY A 243 -1.14 4.98 4.71
CA GLY A 243 -2.30 5.55 5.40
C GLY A 243 -2.70 4.84 6.67
N ASP A 244 -3.77 5.30 7.32
CA ASP A 244 -4.25 4.69 8.56
C ASP A 244 -4.98 3.37 8.24
N GLU A 245 -5.94 3.41 7.32
CA GLU A 245 -6.67 2.23 6.81
C GLU A 245 -6.31 1.96 5.35
N VAL A 246 -5.61 0.85 5.09
CA VAL A 246 -5.01 0.59 3.77
C VAL A 246 -5.44 -0.76 3.18
N VAL A 247 -5.94 -0.74 1.94
CA VAL A 247 -6.22 -1.95 1.15
C VAL A 247 -5.40 -1.96 -0.15
N VAL A 248 -4.54 -2.96 -0.32
CA VAL A 248 -3.73 -3.14 -1.53
C VAL A 248 -3.97 -4.50 -2.18
N ILE A 249 -4.35 -4.50 -3.47
CA ILE A 249 -4.51 -5.77 -4.21
C ILE A 249 -3.13 -6.32 -4.60
N VAL A 250 -2.27 -5.50 -5.21
CA VAL A 250 -0.89 -5.89 -5.55
C VAL A 250 0.08 -4.75 -5.23
N GLY A 251 1.00 -4.99 -4.30
CA GLY A 251 2.10 -4.04 -4.07
C GLY A 251 2.50 -3.89 -2.60
N VAL A 252 2.56 -2.66 -2.12
CA VAL A 252 3.06 -2.34 -0.78
C VAL A 252 2.05 -1.48 -0.02
N ALA A 253 1.75 -1.86 1.22
CA ALA A 253 1.04 -1.03 2.21
C ALA A 253 2.01 -0.61 3.31
N VAL A 254 1.84 0.62 3.82
CA VAL A 254 2.43 1.08 5.09
C VAL A 254 1.38 1.87 5.88
N GLY A 255 1.10 1.52 7.13
CA GLY A 255 -0.05 2.09 7.83
C GLY A 255 -0.32 1.54 9.23
N ASP A 256 -1.52 1.80 9.75
CA ASP A 256 -1.94 1.25 11.04
C ASP A 256 -2.70 -0.06 10.81
N GLU A 257 -3.79 -0.04 10.04
CA GLU A 257 -4.61 -1.20 9.67
C GLU A 257 -4.47 -1.53 8.18
N GLU A 258 -4.00 -2.74 7.85
CA GLU A 258 -3.62 -3.08 6.48
C GLU A 258 -4.18 -4.41 5.98
N VAL A 259 -4.68 -4.42 4.75
CA VAL A 259 -5.05 -5.64 4.02
C VAL A 259 -4.35 -5.68 2.67
N VAL A 260 -3.42 -6.63 2.49
CA VAL A 260 -2.70 -6.83 1.22
C VAL A 260 -2.96 -8.22 0.64
N ILE A 261 -3.43 -8.28 -0.61
CA ILE A 261 -3.68 -9.58 -1.27
C ILE A 261 -2.36 -10.19 -1.76
N VAL A 262 -1.54 -9.43 -2.49
CA VAL A 262 -0.20 -9.88 -2.91
C VAL A 262 0.82 -8.77 -2.69
N GLY A 263 1.80 -9.00 -1.81
CA GLY A 263 2.93 -8.09 -1.69
C GLY A 263 3.49 -7.95 -0.29
N VAL A 264 3.72 -6.71 0.13
CA VAL A 264 4.36 -6.39 1.41
C VAL A 264 3.48 -5.43 2.19
N ALA A 265 3.39 -5.63 3.50
CA ALA A 265 2.61 -4.81 4.41
C ALA A 265 3.44 -4.55 5.68
N VAL A 266 3.41 -3.32 6.17
CA VAL A 266 4.16 -2.86 7.35
C VAL A 266 3.28 -1.91 8.16
N GLY A 267 2.75 -2.37 9.29
CA GLY A 267 1.84 -1.59 10.12
C GLY A 267 1.61 -2.18 11.50
N ASP A 268 0.59 -1.73 12.21
CA ASP A 268 0.27 -2.26 13.55
C ASP A 268 -0.56 -3.55 13.41
N GLU A 269 -1.70 -3.49 12.70
CA GLU A 269 -2.58 -4.62 12.40
C GLU A 269 -2.51 -4.98 10.91
N VAL A 270 -1.93 -6.14 10.59
CA VAL A 270 -1.57 -6.47 9.20
C VAL A 270 -2.13 -7.82 8.75
N VAL A 271 -2.88 -7.81 7.65
CA VAL A 271 -3.37 -9.03 6.98
C VAL A 271 -2.78 -9.14 5.58
N VAL A 272 -1.98 -10.19 5.32
CA VAL A 272 -1.42 -10.46 3.99
C VAL A 272 -1.84 -11.84 3.50
N ILE A 273 -2.45 -11.92 2.31
CA ILE A 273 -2.74 -13.24 1.73
C ILE A 273 -1.43 -13.86 1.24
N VAL A 274 -0.75 -13.26 0.27
CA VAL A 274 0.54 -13.79 -0.23
C VAL A 274 1.64 -12.75 -0.14
N GLY A 275 2.68 -13.02 0.66
CA GLY A 275 3.88 -12.19 0.66
C GLY A 275 4.53 -12.02 2.03
N VAL A 276 4.79 -10.76 2.42
CA VAL A 276 5.50 -10.43 3.66
C VAL A 276 4.69 -9.44 4.48
N ALA A 277 4.56 -9.71 5.77
CA ALA A 277 3.91 -8.82 6.72
C ALA A 277 4.84 -8.54 7.90
N VAL A 278 4.87 -7.29 8.35
CA VAL A 278 5.60 -6.87 9.55
C VAL A 278 4.68 -5.98 10.38
N GLY A 279 4.47 -6.28 11.65
CA GLY A 279 3.62 -5.47 12.52
C GLY A 279 3.49 -5.98 13.94
N ASP A 280 2.58 -5.42 14.73
CA ASP A 280 2.33 -5.90 16.08
C ASP A 280 1.42 -7.14 16.04
N GLU A 281 0.27 -7.03 15.36
CA GLU A 281 -0.66 -8.13 15.12
C GLU A 281 -0.65 -8.51 13.63
N VAL A 282 -0.23 -9.73 13.31
CA VAL A 282 0.04 -10.14 11.92
C VAL A 282 -0.65 -11.44 11.54
N VAL A 283 -1.40 -11.43 10.44
CA VAL A 283 -2.02 -12.62 9.84
C VAL A 283 -1.55 -12.83 8.40
N VAL A 284 -0.94 -13.98 8.10
CA VAL A 284 -0.44 -14.31 6.74
C VAL A 284 -0.92 -15.67 6.22
N VAL A 285 -1.34 -15.74 4.95
CA VAL A 285 -1.79 -16.99 4.28
C VAL A 285 -0.86 -17.41 3.13
N GLY A 286 0.40 -17.72 3.46
CA GLY A 286 1.40 -18.06 2.45
C GLY A 286 2.45 -16.98 2.33
N GLY A 287 3.50 -17.06 3.15
CA GLY A 287 4.50 -16.00 3.17
C GLY A 287 5.42 -16.00 4.38
N VAL A 288 5.84 -14.80 4.74
CA VAL A 288 6.64 -14.50 5.93
C VAL A 288 5.88 -13.48 6.77
N ALA A 289 5.79 -13.73 8.07
CA ALA A 289 5.24 -12.79 9.04
C ALA A 289 6.27 -12.50 10.13
N VAL A 290 6.37 -11.25 10.56
CA VAL A 290 7.20 -10.82 11.69
C VAL A 290 6.37 -9.89 12.57
N GLY A 291 6.25 -10.17 13.86
CA GLY A 291 5.49 -9.31 14.77
C GLY A 291 5.48 -9.78 16.21
N ASP A 292 4.67 -9.16 17.06
CA ASP A 292 4.50 -9.59 18.45
C ASP A 292 3.53 -10.79 18.48
N GLU A 293 2.33 -10.63 17.94
CA GLU A 293 1.33 -11.68 17.78
C GLU A 293 1.20 -12.09 16.31
N VAL A 294 1.54 -13.34 15.99
CA VAL A 294 1.66 -13.79 14.60
C VAL A 294 0.88 -15.07 14.31
N VAL A 295 0.01 -15.02 13.30
CA VAL A 295 -0.73 -16.17 12.78
C VAL A 295 -0.38 -16.44 11.32
N VAL A 296 0.22 -17.60 11.02
CA VAL A 296 0.62 -17.96 9.64
C VAL A 296 0.04 -19.29 9.18
N VAL A 297 -0.71 -19.27 8.09
CA VAL A 297 -1.16 -20.48 7.39
C VAL A 297 -0.23 -20.80 6.23
N GLY A 298 0.78 -21.62 6.52
CA GLY A 298 1.80 -22.02 5.56
C GLY A 298 2.80 -20.90 5.30
N GLY A 299 4.07 -21.13 5.65
CA GLY A 299 5.08 -20.08 5.55
C GLY A 299 6.03 -20.10 6.75
N VAL A 300 6.58 -18.92 7.03
CA VAL A 300 7.50 -18.66 8.13
C VAL A 300 6.89 -17.56 9.02
N ALA A 301 6.93 -17.75 10.33
CA ALA A 301 6.60 -16.72 11.30
C ALA A 301 7.76 -16.48 12.25
N VAL A 302 7.94 -15.23 12.67
CA VAL A 302 8.84 -14.83 13.73
C VAL A 302 8.09 -13.87 14.66
N GLY A 303 8.04 -14.13 15.95
CA GLY A 303 7.37 -13.23 16.90
C GLY A 303 7.41 -13.69 18.33
N ASP A 304 6.76 -12.97 19.23
CA ASP A 304 6.69 -13.37 20.64
C ASP A 304 5.68 -14.51 20.79
N GLU A 305 4.45 -14.33 20.30
CA GLU A 305 3.39 -15.35 20.27
C GLU A 305 3.10 -15.80 18.83
N VAL A 306 3.30 -17.07 18.52
CA VAL A 306 3.35 -17.56 17.14
C VAL A 306 2.47 -18.80 16.92
N VAL A 307 1.45 -18.69 16.08
CA VAL A 307 0.56 -19.82 15.68
C VAL A 307 0.69 -20.13 14.19
N VAL A 308 1.25 -21.31 13.85
CA VAL A 308 1.71 -21.56 12.47
C VAL A 308 1.38 -22.95 11.96
N GLY A 309 1.12 -23.06 10.65
CA GLY A 309 1.06 -24.33 9.90
C GLY A 309 2.37 -24.73 9.20
N GLY A 310 3.47 -24.02 9.45
CA GLY A 310 4.75 -24.09 8.74
C GLY A 310 5.98 -24.03 9.67
N VAL A 311 6.88 -23.06 9.44
CA VAL A 311 8.07 -22.81 10.28
C VAL A 311 7.81 -21.63 11.21
N ALA A 312 8.22 -21.74 12.47
CA ALA A 312 7.99 -20.73 13.49
C ALA A 312 9.24 -20.53 14.36
N VAL A 313 9.51 -19.28 14.73
CA VAL A 313 10.50 -18.91 15.74
C VAL A 313 9.85 -17.89 16.67
N GLY A 314 9.90 -18.09 17.98
CA GLY A 314 9.33 -17.15 18.93
C GLY A 314 9.54 -17.52 20.38
N ASP A 315 8.96 -16.76 21.30
CA ASP A 315 9.00 -17.10 22.72
C ASP A 315 7.97 -18.22 22.99
N GLU A 316 6.72 -18.00 22.60
CA GLU A 316 5.63 -18.98 22.66
C GLU A 316 5.23 -19.44 21.25
N VAL A 317 5.44 -20.73 20.94
CA VAL A 317 5.20 -21.27 19.60
C VAL A 317 4.22 -22.44 19.61
N VAL A 318 3.12 -22.30 18.87
CA VAL A 318 2.12 -23.35 18.65
C VAL A 318 2.05 -23.72 17.17
N VAL A 319 2.48 -24.93 16.82
CA VAL A 319 2.38 -25.46 15.46
C VAL A 319 1.24 -26.46 15.34
N VAL A 320 0.21 -26.07 14.58
CA VAL A 320 -0.99 -26.88 14.36
C VAL A 320 -1.05 -27.34 12.90
N GLY A 321 -0.62 -28.58 12.63
CA GLY A 321 -0.80 -29.19 11.32
C GLY A 321 0.15 -30.35 11.04
N ALA A 322 -0.29 -31.35 10.27
CA ALA A 322 0.47 -32.59 10.00
C ALA A 322 1.66 -32.42 9.02
N TRP A 323 2.19 -31.21 8.86
CA TRP A 323 3.29 -30.91 7.95
C TRP A 323 4.60 -30.92 8.73
N LEU A 324 5.73 -31.21 8.05
CA LEU A 324 7.08 -31.23 8.62
C LEU A 324 7.55 -29.80 8.97
N GLY A 325 6.86 -29.14 9.90
CA GLY A 325 7.23 -27.84 10.44
C GLY A 325 8.44 -27.93 11.36
N VAL A 326 9.10 -26.79 11.56
CA VAL A 326 10.14 -26.60 12.57
C VAL A 326 9.67 -25.46 13.45
N ALA A 327 9.58 -25.70 14.75
CA ALA A 327 9.31 -24.70 15.77
C ALA A 327 10.57 -24.49 16.61
N VAL A 328 10.91 -23.24 16.88
CA VAL A 328 11.98 -22.87 17.80
C VAL A 328 11.46 -21.84 18.79
N GLY A 329 11.60 -22.07 20.09
CA GLY A 329 11.19 -21.09 21.09
C GLY A 329 11.40 -21.51 22.53
N ASP A 330 11.02 -20.67 23.48
CA ASP A 330 11.13 -20.99 24.90
C ASP A 330 10.05 -22.02 25.28
N GLU A 331 8.80 -21.77 24.89
CA GLU A 331 7.67 -22.69 25.07
C GLU A 331 7.14 -23.17 23.71
N VAL A 332 7.23 -24.48 23.44
CA VAL A 332 6.94 -25.04 22.11
C VAL A 332 5.92 -26.19 22.17
N VAL A 333 4.80 -26.03 21.46
CA VAL A 333 3.77 -27.07 21.29
C VAL A 333 3.61 -27.45 19.82
N VAL A 334 3.90 -28.70 19.46
CA VAL A 334 3.93 -29.15 18.07
C VAL A 334 3.15 -30.46 17.86
N ILE A 335 2.28 -30.48 16.85
CA ILE A 335 1.63 -31.71 16.37
C ILE A 335 2.29 -32.17 15.06
N GLY A 336 3.36 -32.95 15.21
CA GLY A 336 4.18 -33.46 14.11
C GLY A 336 5.22 -32.44 13.61
N GLY A 337 6.40 -32.91 13.21
CA GLY A 337 7.51 -32.04 12.83
C GLY A 337 8.66 -32.09 13.84
N VAL A 338 9.39 -30.98 13.97
CA VAL A 338 10.54 -30.81 14.87
C VAL A 338 10.30 -29.62 15.79
N ALA A 339 10.49 -29.80 17.09
CA ALA A 339 10.57 -28.74 18.09
C ALA A 339 12.02 -28.60 18.57
N VAL A 340 12.44 -27.35 18.81
CA VAL A 340 13.66 -27.03 19.57
C VAL A 340 13.35 -25.90 20.58
N GLY A 341 13.62 -26.09 21.86
CA GLY A 341 13.22 -25.11 22.87
C GLY A 341 13.56 -25.46 24.30
N ASP A 342 13.12 -24.66 25.26
CA ASP A 342 13.37 -24.93 26.68
C ASP A 342 12.30 -25.90 27.21
N GLU A 343 11.01 -25.58 27.02
CA GLU A 343 9.87 -26.42 27.39
C GLU A 343 9.09 -26.90 26.16
N GLU A 344 8.99 -28.22 25.95
CA GLU A 344 8.42 -28.78 24.73
C GLU A 344 7.33 -29.85 24.94
N VAL A 345 6.25 -29.74 24.15
CA VAL A 345 5.23 -30.79 24.01
C VAL A 345 5.04 -31.17 22.55
N VAL A 346 5.48 -32.38 22.18
CA VAL A 346 5.44 -32.86 20.79
C VAL A 346 4.61 -34.14 20.63
N VAL A 347 3.69 -34.13 19.65
CA VAL A 347 2.93 -35.33 19.25
C VAL A 347 3.36 -35.79 17.87
N GLY A 348 4.04 -36.94 17.76
CA GLY A 348 4.37 -37.59 16.49
C GLY A 348 5.55 -36.96 15.72
N GLY A 349 6.55 -36.43 16.43
CA GLY A 349 7.69 -35.71 15.85
C GLY A 349 9.02 -35.95 16.57
N VAL A 350 9.95 -35.00 16.43
CA VAL A 350 11.22 -34.94 17.16
C VAL A 350 11.23 -33.69 18.04
N ALA A 351 11.75 -33.82 19.25
CA ALA A 351 11.83 -32.75 20.23
C ALA A 351 13.27 -32.69 20.78
N VAL A 352 13.83 -31.49 20.91
CA VAL A 352 15.19 -31.24 21.42
C VAL A 352 15.16 -30.02 22.33
N GLY A 353 15.25 -30.23 23.64
CA GLY A 353 15.12 -29.14 24.60
C GLY A 353 15.56 -29.51 26.01
N ASP A 354 15.30 -28.64 26.99
CA ASP A 354 15.64 -28.91 28.38
C ASP A 354 14.58 -29.83 29.01
N GLU A 355 13.30 -29.41 29.00
CA GLU A 355 12.15 -30.18 29.48
C GLU A 355 11.26 -30.65 28.31
N VAL A 356 11.24 -31.96 28.04
CA VAL A 356 10.66 -32.49 26.79
C VAL A 356 9.64 -33.60 27.03
N VAL A 357 8.41 -33.40 26.52
CA VAL A 357 7.34 -34.41 26.52
C VAL A 357 6.97 -34.82 25.10
N VAL A 358 7.15 -36.11 24.76
CA VAL A 358 6.85 -36.64 23.41
C VAL A 358 5.90 -37.84 23.42
N ILE A 359 4.90 -37.80 22.54
CA ILE A 359 4.02 -38.94 22.26
C ILE A 359 4.30 -39.45 20.83
N GLY A 360 4.84 -40.66 20.71
CA GLY A 360 5.01 -41.37 19.43
C GLY A 360 6.14 -40.85 18.54
N GLY A 361 7.26 -40.41 19.14
CA GLY A 361 8.37 -39.74 18.45
C GLY A 361 9.74 -39.98 19.07
N VAL A 362 10.67 -39.03 18.86
CA VAL A 362 12.01 -39.02 19.46
C VAL A 362 12.18 -37.77 20.31
N ALA A 363 12.74 -37.91 21.50
CA ALA A 363 13.06 -36.80 22.39
C ALA A 363 14.54 -36.82 22.77
N VAL A 364 15.15 -35.64 22.82
CA VAL A 364 16.50 -35.43 23.38
C VAL A 364 16.43 -34.24 24.32
N GLY A 365 16.90 -34.37 25.56
CA GLY A 365 16.89 -33.25 26.50
C GLY A 365 17.45 -33.57 27.86
N ASP A 366 17.35 -32.65 28.82
CA ASP A 366 17.80 -32.88 30.19
C ASP A 366 16.75 -33.74 30.93
N GLU A 367 15.48 -33.29 30.96
CA GLU A 367 14.34 -34.02 31.52
C GLU A 367 13.39 -34.49 30.40
N VAL A 368 13.26 -35.80 30.22
CA VAL A 368 12.56 -36.37 29.04
C VAL A 368 11.49 -37.39 29.41
N VAL A 369 10.26 -37.17 28.94
CA VAL A 369 9.13 -38.11 29.07
C VAL A 369 8.62 -38.54 27.69
N VAL A 370 8.71 -39.85 27.37
CA VAL A 370 8.27 -40.38 26.07
C VAL A 370 7.28 -41.54 26.19
N VAL A 371 6.21 -41.47 25.40
CA VAL A 371 5.26 -42.58 25.22
C VAL A 371 5.37 -43.16 23.81
N GLY A 372 5.82 -44.41 23.69
CA GLY A 372 5.86 -45.18 22.45
C GLY A 372 6.98 -44.81 21.47
N GLY A 373 8.04 -44.17 21.97
CA GLY A 373 9.12 -43.57 21.16
C GLY A 373 10.54 -43.88 21.66
N VAL A 374 11.50 -43.01 21.31
CA VAL A 374 12.90 -43.07 21.79
C VAL A 374 13.22 -41.81 22.59
N ALA A 375 13.91 -41.95 23.71
CA ALA A 375 14.35 -40.85 24.55
C ALA A 375 15.86 -40.92 24.81
N VAL A 376 16.52 -39.77 24.83
CA VAL A 376 17.91 -39.60 25.27
C VAL A 376 17.98 -38.40 26.19
N GLY A 377 18.55 -38.51 27.38
CA GLY A 377 18.67 -37.37 28.29
C GLY A 377 19.36 -37.68 29.60
N ASP A 378 19.34 -36.75 30.55
CA ASP A 378 19.89 -36.99 31.89
C ASP A 378 18.85 -37.77 32.73
N GLU A 379 17.63 -37.25 32.85
CA GLU A 379 16.49 -37.91 33.50
C GLU A 379 15.45 -38.37 32.46
N VAL A 380 15.23 -39.68 32.33
CA VAL A 380 14.44 -40.25 31.22
C VAL A 380 13.35 -41.21 31.70
N VAL A 381 12.10 -40.92 31.33
CA VAL A 381 10.95 -41.81 31.55
C VAL A 381 10.31 -42.25 30.23
N VAL A 382 10.33 -43.56 29.93
CA VAL A 382 9.77 -44.11 28.68
C VAL A 382 8.74 -45.21 28.91
N ILE A 383 7.63 -45.15 28.20
CA ILE A 383 6.63 -46.23 28.14
C ILE A 383 6.61 -46.83 26.73
N GLY A 384 7.05 -48.09 26.60
CA GLY A 384 6.92 -48.89 25.39
C GLY A 384 7.99 -48.66 24.32
N GLY A 385 9.17 -48.15 24.70
CA GLY A 385 10.18 -47.59 23.81
C GLY A 385 11.63 -47.89 24.22
N VAL A 386 12.56 -47.05 23.75
CA VAL A 386 13.99 -47.12 24.09
C VAL A 386 14.38 -45.85 24.85
N ALA A 387 15.14 -46.00 25.93
CA ALA A 387 15.68 -44.89 26.72
C ALA A 387 17.20 -45.00 26.82
N VAL A 388 17.89 -43.86 26.79
CA VAL A 388 19.31 -43.73 27.13
C VAL A 388 19.49 -42.52 28.04
N GLY A 389 20.14 -42.67 29.19
CA GLY A 389 20.37 -41.53 30.08
C GLY A 389 21.07 -41.87 31.38
N ASP A 390 21.25 -40.89 32.27
CA ASP A 390 21.88 -41.13 33.57
C ASP A 390 20.89 -41.83 34.51
N GLU A 391 19.69 -41.27 34.68
CA GLU A 391 18.58 -41.86 35.44
C GLU A 391 17.44 -42.28 34.52
N VAL A 392 17.17 -43.59 34.41
CA VAL A 392 16.28 -44.15 33.39
C VAL A 392 15.17 -45.03 33.98
N VAL A 393 13.91 -44.69 33.67
CA VAL A 393 12.74 -45.51 34.01
C VAL A 393 12.01 -45.96 32.73
N VAL A 394 11.99 -47.26 32.47
CA VAL A 394 11.36 -47.84 31.26
C VAL A 394 10.29 -48.86 31.60
N ILE A 395 9.10 -48.70 31.02
CA ILE A 395 8.04 -49.73 31.04
C ILE A 395 7.88 -50.31 29.65
N GLY A 396 8.45 -51.50 29.44
CA GLY A 396 8.46 -52.21 28.17
C GLY A 396 9.52 -51.66 27.22
N GLY A 397 10.59 -52.42 26.97
CA GLY A 397 11.57 -52.10 25.93
C GLY A 397 13.03 -52.27 26.33
N VAL A 398 13.85 -51.26 26.04
CA VAL A 398 15.31 -51.25 26.29
C VAL A 398 15.70 -49.97 27.03
N ALA A 399 16.51 -50.10 28.08
CA ALA A 399 17.18 -48.99 28.76
C ALA A 399 18.70 -49.15 28.65
N VAL A 400 19.42 -48.02 28.53
CA VAL A 400 20.88 -47.95 28.74
C VAL A 400 21.21 -46.71 29.58
N GLY A 401 21.94 -46.85 30.68
CA GLY A 401 22.18 -45.72 31.59
C GLY A 401 23.02 -46.03 32.81
N ASP A 402 23.11 -45.10 33.76
CA ASP A 402 23.84 -45.33 35.02
C ASP A 402 22.90 -45.99 36.04
N GLU A 403 21.76 -45.36 36.36
CA GLU A 403 20.73 -45.87 37.26
C GLU A 403 19.45 -46.22 36.49
N GLU A 404 19.02 -47.49 36.51
CA GLU A 404 17.90 -47.96 35.68
C GLU A 404 16.81 -48.72 36.46
N VAL A 405 15.54 -48.40 36.15
CA VAL A 405 14.37 -49.18 36.58
C VAL A 405 13.58 -49.62 35.35
N VAL A 406 13.62 -50.91 35.02
CA VAL A 406 12.99 -51.47 33.81
C VAL A 406 11.93 -52.51 34.15
N VAL A 407 10.71 -52.32 33.64
CA VAL A 407 9.62 -53.30 33.73
C VAL A 407 9.39 -53.93 32.37
N GLY A 408 9.89 -55.15 32.16
CA GLY A 408 9.79 -55.88 30.91
C GLY A 408 10.81 -55.43 29.88
N GLY A 409 11.83 -56.26 29.58
CA GLY A 409 12.71 -56.01 28.44
C GLY A 409 14.20 -56.25 28.69
N VAL A 410 15.05 -55.32 28.24
CA VAL A 410 16.51 -55.35 28.39
C VAL A 410 16.98 -54.08 29.08
N ALA A 411 17.91 -54.19 30.02
CA ALA A 411 18.50 -53.07 30.77
C ALA A 411 20.03 -53.24 30.81
N VAL A 412 20.79 -52.16 30.63
CA VAL A 412 22.26 -52.16 30.63
C VAL A 412 22.76 -50.90 31.32
N GLY A 413 23.32 -51.02 32.51
CA GLY A 413 23.79 -49.87 33.28
C GLY A 413 24.63 -50.23 34.49
N ASP A 414 24.97 -49.27 35.34
CA ASP A 414 25.76 -49.52 36.55
C ASP A 414 24.85 -50.12 37.64
N GLU A 415 23.78 -49.42 38.02
CA GLU A 415 22.76 -49.87 38.98
C GLU A 415 21.44 -50.18 38.27
N VAL A 416 21.05 -51.46 38.20
CA VAL A 416 19.94 -51.91 37.34
C VAL A 416 18.90 -52.72 38.10
N VAL A 417 17.65 -52.26 38.11
CA VAL A 417 16.49 -52.99 38.65
C VAL A 417 15.54 -53.40 37.52
N VAL A 418 15.42 -54.70 37.26
CA VAL A 418 14.50 -55.23 36.22
C VAL A 418 13.42 -56.15 36.76
N VAL A 419 12.19 -55.94 36.31
CA VAL A 419 11.07 -56.86 36.51
C VAL A 419 10.71 -57.52 35.18
N GLY A 420 11.13 -58.77 34.96
CA GLY A 420 10.92 -59.46 33.70
C GLY A 420 11.92 -59.05 32.61
N GLY A 421 12.84 -59.93 32.21
CA GLY A 421 13.72 -59.65 31.06
C GLY A 421 15.18 -60.05 31.23
N VAL A 422 16.08 -59.25 30.66
CA VAL A 422 17.54 -59.37 30.74
C VAL A 422 18.13 -58.09 31.33
N ALA A 423 19.02 -58.20 32.30
CA ALA A 423 19.74 -57.07 32.89
C ALA A 423 21.24 -57.33 32.87
N VAL A 424 22.03 -56.31 32.54
CA VAL A 424 23.50 -56.35 32.60
C VAL A 424 24.01 -55.11 33.32
N GLY A 425 24.87 -55.25 34.32
CA GLY A 425 25.39 -54.10 35.06
C GLY A 425 26.35 -54.43 36.18
N ASP A 426 26.76 -53.46 36.98
CA ASP A 426 27.62 -53.70 38.15
C ASP A 426 26.74 -54.22 39.31
N GLU A 427 25.70 -53.49 39.69
CA GLU A 427 24.71 -53.89 40.70
C GLU A 427 23.36 -54.18 40.04
N VAL A 428 22.91 -55.45 40.06
CA VAL A 428 21.75 -55.90 39.29
C VAL A 428 20.71 -56.62 40.14
N VAL A 429 19.48 -56.12 40.16
CA VAL A 429 18.33 -56.76 40.80
C VAL A 429 17.28 -57.20 39.77
N VAL A 430 17.08 -58.50 39.59
CA VAL A 430 16.08 -59.05 38.64
C VAL A 430 14.97 -59.85 39.33
N ILE A 431 13.74 -59.46 39.06
CA ILE A 431 12.54 -60.23 39.42
C ILE A 431 12.06 -60.97 38.16
N VAL A 432 12.42 -62.25 38.05
CA VAL A 432 12.10 -63.13 36.90
C VAL A 432 12.86 -62.74 35.63
N GLY A 433 13.98 -63.41 35.32
CA GLY A 433 14.73 -63.08 34.11
C GLY A 433 16.15 -63.63 34.05
N VAL A 434 17.00 -62.95 33.29
CA VAL A 434 18.45 -63.19 33.23
C VAL A 434 19.17 -61.94 33.74
N ALA A 435 20.12 -62.11 34.65
CA ALA A 435 20.96 -61.03 35.17
C ALA A 435 22.44 -61.37 34.93
N VAL A 436 23.24 -60.39 34.56
CA VAL A 436 24.71 -60.49 34.46
C VAL A 436 25.34 -59.29 35.14
N GLY A 437 26.26 -59.47 36.08
CA GLY A 437 26.90 -58.33 36.74
C GLY A 437 27.91 -58.68 37.82
N ASP A 438 28.42 -57.70 38.54
CA ASP A 438 29.35 -57.94 39.65
C ASP A 438 28.54 -58.40 40.89
N GLU A 439 27.56 -57.60 41.33
CA GLU A 439 26.63 -57.92 42.41
C GLU A 439 25.22 -58.17 41.87
N VAL A 440 24.72 -59.40 41.98
CA VAL A 440 23.49 -59.83 41.30
C VAL A 440 22.49 -60.48 42.26
N VAL A 441 21.28 -59.93 42.34
CA VAL A 441 20.16 -60.49 43.11
C VAL A 441 19.02 -60.90 42.18
N VAL A 442 18.67 -62.20 42.13
CA VAL A 442 17.59 -62.71 41.27
C VAL A 442 16.55 -63.52 42.03
N VAL A 443 15.30 -63.06 42.08
CA VAL A 443 14.23 -63.76 42.81
C VAL A 443 13.72 -65.01 42.07
N GLY A 444 13.98 -65.11 40.76
CA GLY A 444 13.77 -66.31 39.94
C GLY A 444 14.31 -66.12 38.53
N GLY A 445 14.95 -67.13 37.93
CA GLY A 445 15.61 -66.96 36.63
C GLY A 445 17.06 -67.45 36.62
N VAL A 446 17.91 -66.81 35.82
CA VAL A 446 19.35 -67.11 35.67
C VAL A 446 20.16 -65.89 36.09
N ALA A 447 21.20 -66.06 36.88
CA ALA A 447 22.18 -65.01 37.20
C ALA A 447 23.59 -65.46 36.83
N VAL A 448 24.41 -64.52 36.38
CA VAL A 448 25.86 -64.70 36.19
C VAL A 448 26.58 -63.52 36.83
N GLY A 449 27.55 -63.74 37.70
CA GLY A 449 28.27 -62.62 38.33
C GLY A 449 29.32 -63.01 39.35
N ASP A 450 29.95 -62.03 39.98
CA ASP A 450 30.95 -62.28 41.02
C ASP A 450 30.26 -62.65 42.33
N GLU A 451 29.35 -61.80 42.82
CA GLU A 451 28.50 -62.04 44.00
C GLU A 451 27.03 -62.23 43.61
N VAL A 452 26.46 -63.42 43.85
CA VAL A 452 25.18 -63.81 43.25
C VAL A 452 24.21 -64.42 44.28
N VAL A 453 23.03 -63.81 44.46
CA VAL A 453 21.98 -64.29 45.38
C VAL A 453 20.69 -64.61 44.61
N VAL A 454 20.30 -65.89 44.51
CA VAL A 454 19.29 -66.31 43.52
C VAL A 454 18.28 -67.35 44.01
N GLY A 455 17.01 -67.20 43.64
CA GLY A 455 15.96 -68.23 43.82
C GLY A 455 15.94 -69.32 42.74
N GLY A 456 16.71 -69.18 41.66
CA GLY A 456 16.70 -70.00 40.43
C GLY A 456 18.04 -70.67 40.10
N VAL A 457 18.63 -70.31 38.95
CA VAL A 457 19.94 -70.80 38.46
C VAL A 457 20.99 -69.70 38.61
N ALA A 458 22.18 -70.01 39.08
CA ALA A 458 23.27 -69.05 39.23
C ALA A 458 24.62 -69.62 38.78
N VAL A 459 25.47 -68.74 38.23
CA VAL A 459 26.88 -69.02 37.90
C VAL A 459 27.73 -67.86 38.43
N GLY A 460 28.76 -68.11 39.24
CA GLY A 460 29.56 -67.00 39.80
C GLY A 460 30.67 -67.43 40.75
N ASP A 461 31.41 -66.46 41.28
CA ASP A 461 32.49 -66.73 42.23
C ASP A 461 31.92 -67.02 43.63
N GLU A 462 31.09 -66.12 44.17
CA GLU A 462 30.34 -66.27 45.42
C GLU A 462 28.84 -66.38 45.16
N VAL A 463 28.22 -67.53 45.49
CA VAL A 463 26.85 -67.82 45.09
C VAL A 463 25.98 -68.35 46.23
N VAL A 464 24.82 -67.73 46.47
CA VAL A 464 23.80 -68.19 47.42
C VAL A 464 22.50 -68.53 46.69
N VAL A 465 22.08 -69.81 46.64
CA VAL A 465 20.93 -70.24 45.81
C VAL A 465 19.91 -71.15 46.49
N GLY A 466 18.64 -70.99 46.14
CA GLY A 466 17.55 -71.94 46.39
C GLY A 466 17.33 -73.02 45.31
N GLY A 467 18.19 -73.10 44.29
CA GLY A 467 17.98 -73.85 43.04
C GLY A 467 19.24 -74.51 42.46
N VAL A 468 19.72 -74.15 41.26
CA VAL A 468 20.94 -74.75 40.64
C VAL A 468 22.09 -73.74 40.65
N ALA A 469 23.28 -74.13 41.10
CA ALA A 469 24.42 -73.23 41.25
C ALA A 469 25.72 -73.83 40.69
N VAL A 470 26.53 -73.02 40.02
CA VAL A 470 27.90 -73.36 39.59
C VAL A 470 28.86 -72.24 40.00
N GLY A 471 29.90 -72.50 40.78
CA GLY A 471 30.79 -71.43 41.24
C GLY A 471 31.96 -71.88 42.10
N ASP A 472 32.81 -70.94 42.51
CA ASP A 472 33.95 -71.24 43.38
C ASP A 472 33.49 -71.46 44.82
N GLU A 473 32.76 -70.51 45.41
CA GLU A 473 32.14 -70.57 46.72
C GLU A 473 30.60 -70.59 46.61
N VAL A 474 29.97 -71.71 46.96
CA VAL A 474 28.53 -71.92 46.73
C VAL A 474 27.80 -72.35 48.00
N VAL A 475 26.79 -71.59 48.41
CA VAL A 475 25.84 -71.92 49.47
C VAL A 475 24.49 -72.28 48.87
N VAL A 476 24.03 -73.52 49.06
CA VAL A 476 22.76 -74.01 48.50
C VAL A 476 21.75 -74.42 49.58
N ILE A 477 20.52 -73.96 49.42
CA ILE A 477 19.37 -74.29 50.27
C ILE A 477 18.35 -75.09 49.43
N GLY A 478 18.43 -76.42 49.48
CA GLY A 478 17.44 -77.31 48.84
C GLY A 478 17.62 -77.58 47.34
N GLY A 479 18.81 -77.34 46.78
CA GLY A 479 19.10 -77.36 45.34
C GLY A 479 20.28 -78.26 44.90
N VAL A 480 20.81 -78.00 43.70
CA VAL A 480 21.96 -78.73 43.08
C VAL A 480 23.13 -77.77 42.88
N ALA A 481 24.31 -78.13 43.38
CA ALA A 481 25.52 -77.29 43.32
C ALA A 481 26.68 -78.02 42.64
N VAL A 482 27.50 -77.28 41.89
CA VAL A 482 28.82 -77.72 41.41
C VAL A 482 29.82 -76.61 41.70
N GLY A 483 30.83 -76.87 42.52
CA GLY A 483 31.81 -75.84 42.87
C GLY A 483 33.00 -76.38 43.65
N ASP A 484 33.99 -75.52 43.84
CA ASP A 484 35.20 -75.85 44.58
C ASP A 484 34.91 -75.95 46.09
N GLU A 485 34.12 -75.02 46.62
CA GLU A 485 33.64 -74.99 48.00
C GLU A 485 32.10 -74.93 48.06
N VAL A 486 31.47 -76.06 48.42
CA VAL A 486 30.00 -76.16 48.46
C VAL A 486 29.48 -76.37 49.89
N VAL A 487 28.63 -75.46 50.36
CA VAL A 487 27.91 -75.55 51.63
C VAL A 487 26.43 -75.85 51.38
N VAL A 488 25.99 -77.06 51.74
CA VAL A 488 24.58 -77.46 51.61
C VAL A 488 23.85 -77.30 52.94
N VAL A 489 22.88 -76.39 52.98
CA VAL A 489 22.03 -76.14 54.16
C VAL A 489 20.71 -76.88 53.97
N GLY A 490 20.55 -78.00 54.68
CA GLY A 490 19.33 -78.80 54.64
C GLY A 490 18.21 -78.19 55.49
N VAL A 491 17.02 -77.99 54.89
CA VAL A 491 15.82 -77.57 55.62
C VAL A 491 15.24 -78.78 56.36
N TRP A 492 15.41 -78.84 57.68
CA TRP A 492 14.63 -79.74 58.52
C TRP A 492 13.31 -79.05 58.89
N LEU A 493 12.19 -79.75 58.64
CA LEU A 493 10.80 -79.31 58.84
C LEU A 493 10.55 -78.50 60.12
#